data_AF-A0A0K8UJE9-F1
#
_entry.id   AF-A0A0K8UJE9-F1
#
_cell.length_a   1.000
_cell.length_b   1.000
_cell.length_c   1.000
_cell.angle_alpha   90.00
_cell.angle_beta   90.00
_cell.angle_gamma   90.00
#
_symmetry.space_group_name_H-M   'P 1'
#
loop_
_entity.id
_entity.type
_entity.pdbx_description
1 polymer ?
#
loop_
_entity_poly.entity_id
_entity_poly.type
_entity_poly.pdbx_seq_one_letter_code
_entity_poly.pdbx_strand_id
1 'polypeptide(L)'
;STLNWYSMGTLDQQTDIMLSFNFIRGMLLLFNLLLWFAGLLIILTGIWLQTDFQNYLKISSGYSIYVPYLLLIVGGILVFAASLACSCIVKVDATMLVIYGGFLIAAMFTLILMSIYIYTYKDSVITELPAGIEREVNNYNAYKNDPFLANNATLIDYIQNNVSVCELKVELS
;
A
#
# COMPACT_ATOMS: atom_id res chain seq x y z
N SER A 1 -2.25 -57.12 -18.62
CA SER A 1 -2.75 -56.30 -17.50
C SER A 1 -1.75 -55.25 -17.00
N THR A 2 -0.49 -55.24 -17.46
CA THR A 2 0.57 -54.30 -17.01
C THR A 2 0.62 -52.96 -17.75
N LEU A 3 0.04 -52.85 -18.96
CA LEU A 3 0.00 -51.58 -19.71
C LEU A 3 -0.86 -50.48 -19.06
N ASN A 4 -1.90 -50.86 -18.31
CA ASN A 4 -2.77 -49.88 -17.65
C ASN A 4 -2.05 -49.11 -16.53
N TRP A 5 -1.13 -49.73 -15.78
CA TRP A 5 -0.50 -49.08 -14.62
C TRP A 5 0.49 -47.98 -15.01
N TYR A 6 1.24 -48.16 -16.11
CA TYR A 6 2.13 -47.12 -16.63
C TYR A 6 1.34 -45.95 -17.21
N SER A 7 0.26 -46.22 -17.95
CA SER A 7 -0.59 -45.16 -18.52
C SER A 7 -1.39 -44.41 -17.45
N MET A 8 -1.82 -45.09 -16.37
CA MET A 8 -2.55 -44.50 -15.24
C MET A 8 -1.67 -43.51 -14.46
N GLY A 9 -0.41 -43.87 -14.16
CA GLY A 9 0.53 -42.99 -13.46
C GLY A 9 0.91 -41.74 -14.27
N THR A 10 1.01 -41.84 -15.59
CA THR A 10 1.25 -40.66 -16.45
C THR A 10 0.03 -39.76 -16.60
N LEU A 11 -1.18 -40.31 -16.49
CA LEU A 11 -2.42 -39.53 -16.50
C LEU A 11 -2.57 -38.75 -15.20
N ASP A 12 -2.39 -39.39 -14.03
CA ASP A 12 -2.40 -38.71 -12.72
C ASP A 12 -1.33 -37.61 -12.64
N GLN A 13 -0.08 -37.94 -13.03
CA GLN A 13 1.01 -36.96 -13.06
C GLN A 13 0.69 -35.76 -13.98
N GLN A 14 0.09 -36.00 -15.16
CA GLN A 14 -0.25 -34.93 -16.10
C GLN A 14 -1.46 -34.11 -15.64
N THR A 15 -2.44 -34.74 -14.99
CA THR A 15 -3.58 -34.03 -14.37
C THR A 15 -3.16 -33.21 -13.18
N ASP A 16 -2.24 -33.69 -12.34
CA ASP A 16 -1.72 -32.94 -11.19
C ASP A 16 -0.93 -31.71 -11.63
N ILE A 17 -0.14 -31.82 -12.71
CA ILE A 17 0.59 -30.68 -13.29
C ILE A 17 -0.38 -29.64 -13.88
N MET A 18 -1.41 -30.08 -14.62
CA MET A 18 -2.45 -29.18 -15.15
C MET A 18 -3.27 -28.51 -14.04
N LEU A 19 -3.61 -29.25 -12.99
CA LEU A 19 -4.37 -28.74 -11.85
C LEU A 19 -3.55 -27.70 -11.06
N SER A 20 -2.27 -28.00 -10.80
CA SER A 20 -1.34 -27.11 -10.10
C SER A 20 -1.16 -25.79 -10.85
N PHE A 21 -0.99 -25.86 -12.17
CA PHE A 21 -0.84 -24.66 -13.01
C PHE A 21 -2.09 -23.78 -12.98
N ASN A 22 -3.29 -24.38 -13.05
CA ASN A 22 -4.56 -23.65 -12.98
C ASN A 22 -4.79 -23.04 -11.59
N PHE A 23 -4.41 -23.74 -10.52
CA PHE A 23 -4.52 -23.24 -9.16
C PHE A 23 -3.60 -22.03 -8.92
N ILE A 24 -2.34 -22.12 -9.37
CA ILE A 24 -1.38 -21.01 -9.28
C ILE A 24 -1.89 -19.80 -10.07
N ARG A 25 -2.40 -20.01 -11.30
CA ARG A 25 -3.01 -18.93 -12.10
C ARG A 25 -4.22 -18.31 -11.40
N GLY A 26 -5.08 -19.10 -10.78
CA GLY A 26 -6.25 -18.62 -10.03
C GLY A 26 -5.87 -17.78 -8.81
N MET A 27 -4.91 -18.24 -8.02
CA MET A 27 -4.38 -17.50 -6.86
C MET A 27 -3.71 -16.19 -7.30
N LEU A 28 -2.91 -16.22 -8.37
CA LEU A 28 -2.27 -15.04 -8.94
C LEU A 28 -3.31 -14.01 -9.41
N LEU A 29 -4.38 -14.47 -10.08
CA LEU A 29 -5.48 -13.62 -10.52
C LEU A 29 -6.16 -12.96 -9.32
N LEU A 30 -6.50 -13.74 -8.28
CA LEU A 30 -7.20 -13.24 -7.10
C LEU A 30 -6.36 -12.21 -6.34
N PHE A 31 -5.07 -12.50 -6.11
CA PHE A 31 -4.15 -11.56 -5.49
C PHE A 31 -4.00 -10.27 -6.31
N ASN A 32 -3.92 -10.38 -7.64
CA ASN A 32 -3.84 -9.22 -8.51
C ASN A 32 -5.13 -8.37 -8.49
N LEU A 33 -6.29 -9.02 -8.37
CA LEU A 33 -7.60 -8.37 -8.23
C LEU A 33 -7.70 -7.61 -6.90
N LEU A 34 -7.16 -8.16 -5.82
CA LEU A 34 -7.05 -7.47 -4.53
C LEU A 34 -6.12 -6.24 -4.62
N LEU A 35 -4.99 -6.35 -5.32
CA LEU A 35 -4.10 -5.21 -5.57
C LEU A 35 -4.79 -4.12 -6.40
N TRP A 36 -5.62 -4.50 -7.37
CA TRP A 36 -6.41 -3.56 -8.15
C TRP A 36 -7.40 -2.79 -7.27
N PHE A 37 -8.13 -3.48 -6.38
CA PHE A 37 -9.00 -2.84 -5.40
C PHE A 37 -8.24 -1.96 -4.40
N ALA A 38 -7.10 -2.43 -3.90
CA ALA A 38 -6.24 -1.65 -3.01
C ALA A 38 -5.76 -0.36 -3.69
N GLY A 39 -5.35 -0.43 -4.96
CA GLY A 39 -4.99 0.75 -5.74
C GLY A 39 -6.13 1.75 -5.88
N LEU A 40 -7.36 1.28 -6.12
CA LEU A 40 -8.56 2.12 -6.15
C LEU A 40 -8.83 2.79 -4.79
N LEU A 41 -8.71 2.05 -3.69
CA LEU A 41 -8.86 2.59 -2.34
C LEU A 41 -7.80 3.67 -2.06
N ILE A 42 -6.55 3.47 -2.48
CA ILE A 42 -5.47 4.46 -2.35
C ILE A 42 -5.78 5.73 -3.17
N ILE A 43 -6.32 5.60 -4.38
CA ILE A 43 -6.72 6.75 -5.19
C ILE A 43 -7.88 7.50 -4.52
N LEU A 44 -8.89 6.76 -4.03
CA LEU A 44 -10.04 7.33 -3.32
C LEU A 44 -9.60 8.08 -2.06
N THR A 45 -8.70 7.49 -1.25
CA THR A 45 -8.15 8.16 -0.08
C THR A 45 -7.31 9.36 -0.47
N GLY A 46 -6.55 9.32 -1.56
CA GLY A 46 -5.80 10.47 -2.08
C GLY A 46 -6.70 11.64 -2.50
N ILE A 47 -7.85 11.35 -3.14
CA ILE A 47 -8.86 12.36 -3.51
C ILE A 47 -9.53 12.91 -2.25
N TRP A 48 -9.94 12.05 -1.32
CA TRP A 48 -10.50 12.45 -0.02
C TRP A 48 -9.55 13.35 0.76
N LEU A 49 -8.26 13.00 0.74
CA LEU A 49 -7.19 13.80 1.31
C LEU A 49 -7.19 15.18 0.66
N GLN A 50 -7.25 15.29 -0.66
CA GLN A 50 -7.28 16.60 -1.32
C GLN A 50 -8.49 17.48 -0.91
N THR A 51 -9.66 16.88 -0.66
CA THR A 51 -10.88 17.60 -0.27
C THR A 51 -10.89 18.06 1.19
N ASP A 52 -10.40 17.25 2.12
CA ASP A 52 -10.29 17.63 3.55
C ASP A 52 -9.06 18.52 3.84
N PHE A 53 -8.04 18.46 2.97
CA PHE A 53 -6.78 19.19 3.15
C PHE A 53 -6.88 20.70 2.98
N GLN A 54 -7.94 21.22 2.37
CA GLN A 54 -8.15 22.67 2.32
C GLN A 54 -8.29 23.28 3.72
N ASN A 55 -8.77 22.51 4.71
CA ASN A 55 -8.88 22.94 6.11
C ASN A 55 -7.62 22.61 6.94
N TYR A 56 -6.93 21.49 6.65
CA TYR A 56 -5.70 21.09 7.35
C TYR A 56 -4.45 21.90 6.93
N LEU A 57 -4.34 22.31 5.66
CA LEU A 57 -3.20 23.09 5.14
C LEU A 57 -3.13 24.52 5.69
N LYS A 58 -4.27 25.09 6.12
CA LYS A 58 -4.30 26.40 6.79
C LYS A 58 -3.69 26.36 8.20
N ILE A 59 -3.70 25.18 8.82
CA ILE A 59 -3.33 24.98 10.22
C ILE A 59 -1.93 24.34 10.30
N SER A 60 -1.54 23.58 9.28
CA SER A 60 -0.26 22.89 9.21
C SER A 60 0.64 23.44 8.09
N SER A 61 1.40 24.50 8.38
CA SER A 61 2.38 25.20 7.51
C SER A 61 3.56 24.36 6.96
N GLY A 62 3.38 23.06 6.75
CA GLY A 62 4.45 22.10 6.47
C GLY A 62 3.95 20.69 6.21
N TYR A 63 2.63 20.47 6.14
CA TYR A 63 2.14 19.28 5.47
C TYR A 63 2.31 19.51 3.97
N SER A 64 3.22 18.74 3.37
CA SER A 64 3.60 18.88 1.97
C SER A 64 2.44 18.53 1.03
N ILE A 65 2.08 19.48 0.16
CA ILE A 65 1.15 19.28 -0.97
C ILE A 65 1.48 18.04 -1.83
N TYR A 66 2.71 17.56 -1.73
CA TYR A 66 3.22 16.40 -2.44
C TYR A 66 2.63 15.06 -1.96
N VAL A 67 2.18 14.93 -0.71
CA VAL A 67 1.70 13.62 -0.18
C VAL A 67 0.45 13.09 -0.89
N PRO A 68 -0.68 13.84 -0.97
CA PRO A 68 -1.86 13.39 -1.72
C PRO A 68 -1.55 13.12 -3.20
N TYR A 69 -0.68 13.95 -3.79
CA TYR A 69 -0.29 13.82 -5.19
C TYR A 69 0.53 12.54 -5.46
N LEU A 70 1.46 12.20 -4.56
CA LEU A 70 2.21 10.94 -4.60
C LEU A 70 1.29 9.73 -4.44
N LEU A 71 0.31 9.80 -3.52
CA LEU A 71 -0.68 8.74 -3.33
C LEU A 71 -1.47 8.45 -4.62
N LEU A 72 -1.91 9.51 -5.32
CA LEU A 72 -2.63 9.40 -6.59
C LEU A 72 -1.77 8.76 -7.68
N ILE A 73 -0.51 9.20 -7.83
CA ILE A 73 0.41 8.67 -8.84
C ILE A 73 0.69 7.18 -8.59
N VAL A 74 1.06 6.83 -7.35
CA VAL A 74 1.38 5.45 -6.97
C VAL A 74 0.15 4.55 -7.14
N GLY A 75 -1.01 4.99 -6.65
CA GLY A 75 -2.28 4.27 -6.80
C GLY A 75 -2.64 4.04 -8.27
N GLY A 76 -2.47 5.06 -9.12
CA GLY A 76 -2.73 4.96 -10.56
C GLY A 76 -1.82 3.95 -11.27
N ILE A 77 -0.52 3.96 -10.95
CA ILE A 77 0.44 2.98 -11.49
C ILE A 77 0.07 1.56 -11.07
N LEU A 78 -0.32 1.36 -9.80
CA LEU A 78 -0.74 0.06 -9.28
C LEU A 78 -2.00 -0.47 -9.99
N VAL A 79 -3.03 0.36 -10.16
CA VAL A 79 -4.27 -0.03 -10.86
C VAL A 79 -3.99 -0.36 -12.33
N PHE A 80 -3.15 0.43 -12.99
CA PHE A 80 -2.75 0.19 -14.39
C PHE A 80 -1.96 -1.12 -14.53
N ALA A 81 -0.98 -1.35 -13.67
CA ALA A 81 -0.17 -2.57 -13.64
C ALA A 81 -1.03 -3.82 -13.37
N ALA A 82 -1.99 -3.73 -12.44
CA ALA A 82 -2.92 -4.82 -12.14
C ALA A 82 -3.88 -5.11 -13.31
N SER A 83 -4.38 -4.07 -13.99
CA SER A 83 -5.24 -4.24 -15.17
C SER A 83 -4.53 -4.97 -16.33
N LEU A 84 -3.24 -4.68 -16.53
CA LEU A 84 -2.41 -5.39 -17.51
C LEU A 84 -2.15 -6.85 -17.11
N ALA A 85 -1.91 -7.10 -15.82
CA ALA A 85 -1.70 -8.45 -15.30
C ALA A 85 -2.94 -9.34 -15.48
N CYS A 86 -4.14 -8.82 -15.17
CA CYS A 86 -5.40 -9.52 -15.42
C CYS A 86 -5.57 -9.84 -16.92
N SER A 87 -5.27 -8.87 -17.79
CA SER A 87 -5.35 -9.06 -19.25
C SER A 87 -4.40 -10.16 -19.76
N CYS A 88 -3.23 -10.32 -19.15
CA CYS A 88 -2.27 -11.39 -19.50
C CYS A 88 -2.72 -12.79 -19.07
N ILE A 89 -3.52 -12.90 -18.00
CA ILE A 89 -4.04 -14.18 -17.53
C ILE A 89 -5.21 -14.63 -18.41
N VAL A 90 -6.06 -13.70 -18.83
CA VAL A 90 -7.24 -13.98 -19.66
C VAL A 90 -6.87 -14.26 -21.12
N LYS A 91 -5.87 -13.56 -21.69
CA LYS A 91 -5.39 -13.82 -23.05
C LYS A 91 -4.20 -14.78 -22.99
N VAL A 92 -4.40 -16.01 -23.47
CA VAL A 92 -3.34 -17.02 -23.64
C VAL A 92 -2.48 -16.67 -24.87
N ASP A 93 -1.93 -15.46 -24.89
CA ASP A 93 -1.00 -14.99 -25.93
C ASP A 93 0.38 -14.74 -25.30
N ALA A 94 1.36 -15.53 -25.74
CA ALA A 94 2.73 -15.48 -25.24
C ALA A 94 3.37 -14.07 -25.39
N THR A 95 2.93 -13.29 -26.37
CA THR A 95 3.45 -11.95 -26.64
C THR A 95 3.05 -10.93 -25.58
N MET A 96 1.83 -11.02 -25.00
CA MET A 96 1.42 -10.10 -23.94
C MET A 96 2.15 -10.38 -22.62
N LEU A 97 2.47 -11.64 -22.36
CA LEU A 97 3.22 -12.04 -21.17
C LEU A 97 4.65 -11.48 -21.16
N VAL A 98 5.30 -11.42 -22.33
CA VAL A 98 6.65 -10.84 -22.48
C VAL A 98 6.66 -9.34 -22.20
N ILE A 99 5.66 -8.60 -22.70
CA ILE A 99 5.55 -7.15 -22.48
C ILE A 99 5.28 -6.84 -21.01
N TYR A 100 4.41 -7.62 -20.35
CA TYR A 100 4.17 -7.51 -18.91
C TYR A 100 5.40 -7.87 -18.08
N GLY A 101 6.14 -8.91 -18.45
CA GLY A 101 7.42 -9.26 -17.84
C GLY A 101 8.43 -8.12 -17.95
N GLY A 102 8.52 -7.48 -19.12
CA GLY A 102 9.37 -6.29 -19.32
C GLY A 102 8.96 -5.12 -18.43
N PHE A 103 7.66 -4.85 -18.31
CA PHE A 103 7.15 -3.83 -17.39
C PHE A 103 7.47 -4.14 -15.92
N LEU A 104 7.34 -5.39 -15.49
CA LEU A 104 7.71 -5.82 -14.13
C LEU A 104 9.21 -5.67 -13.85
N ILE A 105 10.06 -6.01 -14.82
CA ILE A 105 11.51 -5.80 -14.71
C ILE A 105 11.81 -4.29 -14.57
N ALA A 106 11.18 -3.45 -15.40
CA ALA A 106 11.31 -2.01 -15.28
C ALA A 106 10.82 -1.50 -13.91
N ALA A 107 9.70 -2.02 -13.41
CA ALA A 107 9.19 -1.71 -12.08
C ALA A 107 10.20 -2.09 -10.98
N MET A 108 10.84 -3.26 -11.08
CA MET A 108 11.90 -3.66 -10.15
C MET A 108 13.07 -2.68 -10.15
N PHE A 109 13.53 -2.24 -11.33
CA PHE A 109 14.55 -1.20 -11.42
C PHE A 109 14.09 0.10 -10.74
N THR A 110 12.86 0.55 -10.99
CA THR A 110 12.33 1.76 -10.32
C THR A 110 12.22 1.61 -8.82
N LEU A 111 11.87 0.42 -8.32
CA LEU A 111 11.77 0.14 -6.88
C LEU A 111 13.14 0.14 -6.22
N ILE A 112 14.16 -0.39 -6.88
CA ILE A 112 15.55 -0.30 -6.40
C ILE A 112 15.98 1.17 -6.31
N LEU A 113 15.74 1.96 -7.35
CA LEU A 113 16.07 3.38 -7.37
C LEU A 113 15.30 4.17 -6.29
N MET A 114 14.00 3.91 -6.16
CA MET A 114 13.14 4.53 -5.14
C MET A 114 13.59 4.15 -3.74
N SER A 115 13.93 2.88 -3.50
CA SER A 115 14.43 2.42 -2.19
C SER A 115 15.73 3.11 -1.81
N ILE A 116 16.64 3.31 -2.77
CA ILE A 116 17.88 4.05 -2.54
C ILE A 116 17.58 5.52 -2.22
N TYR A 117 16.70 6.15 -3.00
CA TYR A 117 16.29 7.54 -2.79
C TYR A 117 15.65 7.75 -1.41
N ILE A 118 14.71 6.88 -1.02
CA ILE A 118 14.09 6.87 0.31
C ILE A 118 15.17 6.67 1.38
N TYR A 119 16.12 5.76 1.18
CA TYR A 119 17.17 5.52 2.16
C TYR A 119 18.07 6.74 2.35
N THR A 120 18.30 7.56 1.33
CA THR A 120 19.03 8.82 1.48
C THR A 120 18.19 9.94 2.10
N TYR A 121 16.89 9.95 1.83
CA TYR A 121 15.99 11.02 2.27
C TYR A 121 15.39 10.76 3.66
N LYS A 122 15.48 9.53 4.17
CA LYS A 122 14.97 9.13 5.49
C LYS A 122 15.46 10.06 6.59
N ASP A 123 16.71 10.49 6.53
CA ASP A 123 17.32 11.34 7.56
C ASP A 123 16.67 12.72 7.58
N SER A 124 16.35 13.30 6.41
CA SER A 124 15.62 14.56 6.30
C SER A 124 14.15 14.44 6.72
N VAL A 125 13.49 13.32 6.38
CA VAL A 125 12.10 13.08 6.79
C VAL A 125 11.99 12.90 8.29
N ILE A 126 12.93 12.16 8.92
CA ILE A 126 12.95 11.93 10.36
C ILE A 126 13.22 13.23 11.12
N THR A 127 14.00 14.16 10.57
CA THR A 127 14.24 15.47 11.21
C THR A 127 13.06 16.43 11.11
N GLU A 128 12.23 16.35 10.07
CA GLU A 128 11.06 17.22 9.90
C GLU A 128 9.77 16.66 10.49
N LEU A 129 9.73 15.34 10.72
CA LEU A 129 8.62 14.66 11.39
C LEU A 129 8.29 15.20 12.79
N PRO A 130 9.25 15.42 13.71
CA PRO A 130 8.94 15.97 15.04
C PRO A 130 8.34 17.38 14.96
N ALA A 131 8.82 18.24 14.04
CA ALA A 131 8.25 19.58 13.84
C ALA A 131 6.82 19.53 13.28
N GLY A 132 6.52 18.55 12.42
CA GLY A 132 5.15 18.28 11.96
C GLY A 132 4.23 17.83 13.09
N ILE A 133 4.67 16.87 13.91
CA ILE A 133 3.91 16.35 15.05
C ILE A 133 3.68 17.43 16.10
N GLU A 134 4.70 18.20 16.44
CA GLU A 134 4.62 19.28 17.44
C GLU A 134 3.64 20.37 17.00
N ARG A 135 3.56 20.65 15.70
CA ARG A 135 2.55 21.56 15.15
C ARG A 135 1.14 20.99 15.20
N GLU A 136 0.93 19.72 14.87
CA GLU A 136 -0.39 19.07 15.00
C GLU A 136 -0.85 19.04 16.46
N VAL A 137 0.06 18.75 17.41
CA VAL A 137 -0.21 18.78 18.85
C VAL A 137 -0.52 20.20 19.34
N ASN A 138 0.23 21.21 18.89
CA ASN A 138 -0.03 22.60 19.28
C ASN A 138 -1.38 23.12 18.74
N ASN A 139 -1.75 22.73 17.52
CA ASN A 139 -3.05 23.08 16.95
C ASN A 139 -4.20 22.36 17.67
N TYR A 140 -4.01 21.10 18.06
CA TYR A 140 -4.93 20.38 18.93
C TYR A 140 -5.08 21.08 20.30
N ASN A 141 -3.98 21.53 20.90
CA ASN A 141 -3.99 22.30 22.16
C ASN A 141 -4.68 23.67 22.02
N ALA A 142 -4.60 24.31 20.84
CA ALA A 142 -5.35 25.54 20.57
C ALA A 142 -6.86 25.30 20.54
N TYR A 143 -7.31 24.17 19.96
CA TYR A 143 -8.71 23.75 19.93
C TYR A 143 -9.24 23.28 21.31
N LYS A 144 -8.35 22.78 22.18
CA LYS A 144 -8.65 22.44 23.58
C LYS A 144 -9.05 23.67 24.42
N ASN A 145 -8.62 24.87 24.02
CA ASN A 145 -8.95 26.11 24.72
C ASN A 145 -10.35 26.66 24.35
N ASP A 146 -11.06 26.04 23.40
CA ASP A 146 -12.45 26.36 23.08
C ASP A 146 -13.39 25.70 24.12
N PRO A 147 -14.29 26.45 24.78
CA PRO A 147 -15.15 25.94 25.86
C PRO A 147 -16.14 24.85 25.40
N PHE A 148 -16.28 24.60 24.10
CA PHE A 148 -17.11 23.56 23.52
C PHE A 148 -16.46 22.16 23.50
N LEU A 149 -15.13 22.04 23.63
CA LEU A 149 -14.41 20.75 23.58
C LEU A 149 -13.91 20.27 24.96
N ALA A 150 -14.16 21.03 26.03
CA ALA A 150 -13.74 20.70 27.40
C ALA A 150 -14.38 19.40 27.95
N ASN A 151 -15.55 19.02 27.42
CA ASN A 151 -16.25 17.77 27.71
C ASN A 151 -15.59 16.54 27.05
N ASN A 152 -14.80 16.72 25.99
CA ASN A 152 -14.18 15.62 25.23
C ASN A 152 -12.71 15.40 25.59
N ALA A 153 -12.12 16.27 26.41
CA ALA A 153 -10.72 16.18 26.86
C ALA A 153 -10.43 14.85 27.58
N THR A 154 -11.41 14.30 28.30
CA THR A 154 -11.27 13.02 29.03
C THR A 154 -11.05 11.82 28.11
N LEU A 155 -11.54 11.87 26.86
CA LEU A 155 -11.36 10.80 25.86
C LEU A 155 -9.94 10.83 25.27
N ILE A 156 -9.38 12.02 25.09
CA ILE A 156 -8.07 12.19 24.45
C ILE A 156 -6.94 11.93 25.45
N ASP A 157 -7.11 12.29 26.73
CA ASP A 157 -6.19 11.90 27.80
C ASP A 157 -6.13 10.37 27.96
N TYR A 158 -7.24 9.65 27.75
CA TYR A 158 -7.26 8.19 27.80
C TYR A 158 -6.43 7.56 26.65
N ILE A 159 -6.47 8.15 25.45
CA ILE A 159 -5.68 7.68 24.31
C ILE A 159 -4.20 8.00 24.52
N GLN A 160 -3.86 9.21 24.97
CA GLN A 160 -2.48 9.61 25.24
C GLN A 160 -1.83 8.74 26.33
N ASN A 161 -2.55 8.46 27.42
CA ASN A 161 -2.03 7.67 28.52
C ASN A 161 -1.75 6.20 28.13
N ASN A 162 -2.50 5.64 27.17
CA ASN A 162 -2.24 4.29 26.65
C ASN A 162 -1.09 4.26 25.64
N VAL A 163 -0.91 5.32 24.85
CA VAL A 163 0.18 5.44 23.87
C VAL A 163 1.55 5.60 24.57
N SER A 164 1.63 6.41 25.63
CA SER A 164 2.87 6.61 26.40
C SER A 164 3.39 5.31 27.03
N VAL A 165 2.49 4.38 27.36
CA VAL A 165 2.85 3.06 27.90
C VAL A 165 3.38 2.11 26.81
N CYS A 166 3.00 2.31 25.54
CA CYS A 166 3.51 1.54 24.41
C CYS A 166 4.92 1.96 23.99
N GLU A 167 5.24 3.26 24.01
CA GLU A 167 6.60 3.74 23.68
C GLU A 167 7.64 3.21 24.67
N LEU A 168 7.33 3.22 25.98
CA LEU A 168 8.20 2.64 27.02
C LEU A 168 8.41 1.13 26.91
N LYS A 169 7.50 0.39 26.25
CA LYS A 169 7.61 -1.07 26.10
C LYS A 169 8.48 -1.49 24.92
N VAL A 170 8.65 -0.63 23.92
CA VAL A 170 9.51 -0.88 22.76
C VAL A 170 11.00 -0.69 23.10
N GLU A 171 11.32 0.21 24.04
CA GLU A 171 12.71 0.42 24.49
C GLU A 171 13.23 -0.63 25.48
N LEU A 172 12.35 -1.51 25.99
CA LEU A 172 12.64 -2.54 26.98
C LEU A 172 12.55 -3.99 26.43
N SER A 173 12.42 -4.16 25.10
CA SER A 173 12.45 -5.47 24.40
C SER A 173 13.56 -5.51 23.36
#